data_AF-M3FNR9-F1
#
_entry.id   AF-M3FNR9-F1
#
_cell.length_a   1.000
_cell.length_b   1.000
_cell.length_c   1.000
_cell.angle_alpha   90.00
_cell.angle_beta   90.00
_cell.angle_gamma   90.00
#
_symmetry.space_group_name_H-M   'P 1'
#
loop_
_entity.id
_entity.type
_entity.pdbx_description
1 polymer ?
#
loop_
_entity_poly.entity_id
_entity_poly.type
_entity_poly.pdbx_seq_one_letter_code
_entity_poly.pdbx_strand_id
1 'polypeptide(L)'
;MSVFVLFVLFSQGSVLPTDFSDVYDFYKKGNYDTLVKVSRAALQKEEIDYRILLLYTSAEKDPEEIDKTLRSIYEKKGSHPGIFYNSVFLFLERCLVLEDESSGIYWGKVFTENGTSSVRYAEGLYTYACILYGAGKFPEVRQILIKLRELKSAEKLAKKIRILELSVEKKTE
;
A
#
# COMPACT_ATOMS: atom_id res chain seq x y z
N MET A 1 -19.51 -14.36 -56.88
CA MET A 1 -19.46 -13.70 -55.56
C MET A 1 -18.37 -14.39 -54.76
N SER A 2 -17.24 -13.73 -54.54
CA SER A 2 -16.15 -14.28 -53.73
C SER A 2 -16.08 -13.50 -52.42
N VAL A 3 -16.33 -14.19 -51.32
CA VAL A 3 -16.24 -13.67 -49.96
C VAL A 3 -14.77 -13.61 -49.59
N PHE A 4 -14.21 -12.41 -49.47
CA PHE A 4 -12.90 -12.19 -48.86
C PHE A 4 -13.06 -12.19 -47.33
N VAL A 5 -12.53 -13.22 -46.67
CA VAL A 5 -12.43 -13.26 -45.21
C VAL A 5 -11.10 -12.62 -44.81
N LEU A 6 -11.15 -11.43 -44.20
CA LEU A 6 -10.01 -10.81 -43.54
C LEU A 6 -9.62 -11.63 -42.29
N PHE A 7 -8.48 -12.32 -42.35
CA PHE A 7 -7.80 -12.77 -41.14
C PHE A 7 -7.07 -11.57 -40.53
N VAL A 8 -7.70 -10.95 -39.52
CA VAL A 8 -7.00 -10.00 -38.63
C VAL A 8 -6.10 -10.83 -37.71
N LEU A 9 -4.81 -10.90 -38.05
CA LEU A 9 -3.79 -11.42 -37.16
C LEU A 9 -3.68 -10.48 -35.96
N PHE A 10 -4.22 -10.88 -34.82
CA PHE A 10 -3.91 -10.26 -33.55
C PHE A 10 -2.42 -10.43 -33.29
N SER A 11 -1.67 -9.33 -33.34
CA SER A 11 -0.30 -9.27 -32.87
C SER A 11 -0.29 -9.64 -31.39
N GLN A 12 0.01 -10.90 -31.07
CA GLN A 12 0.45 -11.29 -29.74
C GLN A 12 1.78 -10.58 -29.50
N GLY A 13 1.72 -9.38 -28.94
CA GLY A 13 2.90 -8.70 -28.44
C GLY A 13 3.57 -9.65 -27.45
N SER A 14 4.76 -10.11 -27.78
CA SER A 14 5.60 -10.89 -26.90
C SER A 14 5.75 -10.10 -25.60
N VAL A 15 5.12 -10.56 -24.53
CA VAL A 15 5.28 -9.98 -23.20
C VAL A 15 6.66 -10.41 -22.74
N LEU A 16 7.68 -9.61 -23.08
CA LEU A 16 8.99 -9.75 -22.46
C LEU A 16 8.79 -9.70 -20.93
N PRO A 17 9.54 -10.50 -20.16
CA PRO A 17 9.44 -10.45 -18.71
C PRO A 17 9.73 -9.02 -18.27
N THR A 18 8.74 -8.34 -17.69
CA THR A 18 8.95 -7.01 -17.10
C THR A 18 9.95 -7.13 -15.95
N ASP A 19 11.12 -6.52 -16.11
CA ASP A 19 12.15 -6.41 -15.09
C ASP A 19 11.97 -5.11 -14.29
N PHE A 20 12.52 -5.07 -13.07
CA PHE A 20 12.51 -3.88 -12.24
C PHE A 20 13.19 -2.68 -12.92
N SER A 21 14.24 -2.91 -13.71
CA SER A 21 14.96 -1.85 -14.43
C SER A 21 14.04 -1.04 -15.35
N ASP A 22 13.18 -1.73 -16.13
CA ASP A 22 12.20 -1.10 -17.01
C ASP A 22 11.17 -0.27 -16.23
N VAL A 23 10.61 -0.86 -15.16
CA VAL A 23 9.63 -0.19 -14.28
C VAL A 23 10.22 1.07 -13.66
N TYR A 24 11.47 0.99 -13.20
CA TYR A 24 12.18 2.11 -12.60
C TYR A 24 12.50 3.22 -13.61
N ASP A 25 12.79 2.86 -14.87
CA ASP A 25 12.98 3.84 -15.94
C ASP A 25 11.69 4.59 -16.27
N PHE A 26 10.53 3.92 -16.31
CA PHE A 26 9.25 4.60 -16.44
C PHE A 26 8.96 5.52 -15.25
N TYR A 27 9.30 5.09 -14.04
CA TYR A 27 9.14 5.90 -12.83
C TYR A 27 9.92 7.20 -12.90
N LYS A 28 11.23 7.12 -13.23
CA LYS A 28 12.10 8.30 -13.36
C LYS A 28 11.64 9.28 -14.44
N LYS A 29 11.04 8.77 -15.51
CA LYS A 29 10.52 9.57 -16.63
C LYS A 29 9.13 10.13 -16.37
N GLY A 30 8.51 9.85 -15.21
CA GLY A 30 7.14 10.24 -14.89
C GLY A 30 6.07 9.56 -15.75
N ASN A 31 6.42 8.46 -16.43
CA ASN A 31 5.50 7.72 -17.29
C ASN A 31 4.68 6.72 -16.47
N TYR A 32 3.87 7.24 -15.56
CA TYR A 32 3.15 6.45 -14.56
C TYR A 32 2.09 5.54 -15.16
N ASP A 33 1.41 5.96 -16.23
CA ASP A 33 0.40 5.12 -16.88
C ASP A 33 1.04 3.86 -17.51
N THR A 34 2.23 4.00 -18.12
CA THR A 34 2.96 2.84 -18.63
C THR A 34 3.51 1.97 -17.50
N LEU A 35 4.07 2.60 -16.46
CA LEU A 35 4.57 1.91 -15.26
C LEU A 35 3.48 1.02 -14.65
N VAL A 36 2.29 1.57 -14.41
CA VAL A 36 1.14 0.85 -13.86
C VAL A 36 0.79 -0.35 -14.73
N LYS A 37 0.65 -0.13 -16.05
CA LYS A 37 0.28 -1.19 -17.00
C LYS A 37 1.26 -2.36 -16.98
N VAL A 38 2.57 -2.10 -17.05
CA VAL A 38 3.58 -3.17 -17.07
C VAL A 38 3.72 -3.84 -15.70
N SER A 39 3.53 -3.07 -14.62
CA SER A 39 3.64 -3.61 -13.25
C SER A 39 2.51 -4.57 -12.92
N ARG A 40 1.27 -4.31 -13.35
CA ARG A 40 0.14 -5.23 -13.14
C ARG A 40 0.41 -6.63 -13.71
N ALA A 41 0.99 -6.70 -14.91
CA ALA A 41 1.37 -7.97 -15.52
C ALA A 41 2.50 -8.66 -14.73
N ALA A 42 3.48 -7.91 -14.22
CA ALA A 42 4.57 -8.45 -13.41
C ALA A 42 4.08 -9.00 -12.05
N LEU A 43 3.15 -8.30 -11.39
CA LEU A 43 2.66 -8.63 -10.04
C LEU A 43 1.69 -9.81 -10.00
N GLN A 44 1.19 -10.27 -11.14
CA GLN A 44 0.34 -11.47 -11.23
C GLN A 44 1.15 -12.78 -11.14
N LYS A 45 2.47 -12.74 -11.30
CA LYS A 45 3.36 -13.92 -11.25
C LYS A 45 3.40 -14.57 -9.85
N GLU A 46 3.90 -15.81 -9.79
CA GLU A 46 4.11 -16.52 -8.52
C GLU A 46 5.23 -15.89 -7.69
N GLU A 47 6.35 -15.60 -8.35
CA GLU A 47 7.45 -14.83 -7.79
C GLU A 47 7.24 -13.34 -8.03
N ILE A 48 7.16 -12.59 -6.93
CA ILE A 48 6.84 -11.16 -6.95
C ILE A 48 8.11 -10.38 -6.63
N ASP A 49 8.46 -9.44 -7.51
CA ASP A 49 9.43 -8.40 -7.19
C ASP A 49 8.73 -7.27 -6.41
N TYR A 50 8.95 -7.23 -5.10
CA TYR A 50 8.35 -6.23 -4.22
C TYR A 50 8.82 -4.79 -4.50
N ARG A 51 9.92 -4.59 -5.23
CA ARG A 51 10.33 -3.25 -5.67
C ARG A 51 9.38 -2.73 -6.75
N ILE A 52 8.92 -3.61 -7.64
CA ILE A 52 7.86 -3.29 -8.60
C ILE A 52 6.56 -2.97 -7.86
N LEU A 53 6.19 -3.75 -6.83
CA LEU A 53 5.01 -3.49 -6.01
C LEU A 53 5.05 -2.09 -5.37
N LEU A 54 6.21 -1.70 -4.84
CA LEU A 54 6.38 -0.39 -4.21
C LEU A 54 6.17 0.75 -5.21
N LEU A 55 6.75 0.66 -6.41
CA LEU A 55 6.57 1.66 -7.48
C LEU A 55 5.16 1.65 -8.06
N TYR A 56 4.55 0.48 -8.19
CA TYR A 56 3.15 0.35 -8.57
C TYR A 56 2.24 1.07 -7.58
N THR A 57 2.43 0.82 -6.28
CA THR A 57 1.59 1.41 -5.22
C THR A 57 1.73 2.94 -5.19
N SER A 58 2.92 3.48 -5.48
CA SER A 58 3.11 4.94 -5.53
C SER A 58 2.49 5.58 -6.78
N ALA A 59 2.42 4.86 -7.90
CA ALA A 59 1.99 5.40 -9.20
C ALA A 59 0.51 5.12 -9.55
N GLU A 60 -0.06 4.02 -9.05
CA GLU A 60 -1.45 3.66 -9.27
C GLU A 60 -2.38 4.71 -8.64
N LYS A 61 -3.36 5.15 -9.43
CA LYS A 61 -4.31 6.20 -9.05
C LYS A 61 -5.57 5.63 -8.43
N ASP A 62 -5.94 4.42 -8.82
CA ASP A 62 -7.13 3.73 -8.34
C ASP A 62 -6.82 2.96 -7.03
N PRO A 63 -7.32 3.41 -5.86
CA PRO A 63 -7.08 2.75 -4.59
C PRO A 63 -7.64 1.32 -4.54
N GLU A 64 -8.73 1.02 -5.27
CA GLU A 64 -9.33 -0.32 -5.27
C GLU A 64 -8.41 -1.34 -5.95
N GLU A 65 -7.75 -0.94 -7.04
CA GLU A 65 -6.78 -1.78 -7.74
C GLU A 65 -5.50 -1.99 -6.92
N ILE A 66 -5.14 -1.04 -6.04
CA ILE A 66 -4.06 -1.22 -5.08
C ILE A 66 -4.47 -2.23 -4.00
N ASP A 67 -5.65 -2.05 -3.39
CA ASP A 67 -6.17 -2.96 -2.36
C ASP A 67 -6.21 -4.40 -2.87
N LYS A 68 -6.82 -4.61 -4.03
CA LYS A 68 -6.93 -5.91 -4.69
C LYS A 68 -5.55 -6.53 -4.96
N THR A 69 -4.59 -5.74 -5.43
CA THR A 69 -3.22 -6.21 -5.68
C THR A 69 -2.54 -6.61 -4.38
N LEU A 70 -2.61 -5.79 -3.34
CA LEU A 70 -2.02 -6.09 -2.05
C LEU A 70 -2.65 -7.33 -1.41
N ARG A 71 -3.99 -7.49 -1.47
CA ARG A 71 -4.70 -8.68 -0.96
C ARG A 71 -4.26 -9.94 -1.69
N SER A 72 -4.27 -9.90 -3.02
CA SER A 72 -3.85 -11.04 -3.85
C SER A 72 -2.41 -11.47 -3.55
N ILE A 73 -1.51 -10.52 -3.27
CA ILE A 73 -0.13 -10.83 -2.89
C ILE A 73 -0.06 -11.37 -1.47
N TYR A 74 -0.75 -10.75 -0.52
CA TYR A 74 -0.75 -11.11 0.89
C TYR A 74 -1.26 -12.54 1.13
N GLU A 75 -2.32 -12.92 0.42
CA GLU A 75 -2.96 -14.25 0.58
C GLU A 75 -2.10 -15.40 0.00
N LYS A 76 -1.15 -15.11 -0.88
CA LYS A 76 -0.29 -16.13 -1.50
C LYS A 76 0.75 -16.72 -0.55
N LYS A 77 1.13 -16.01 0.53
CA LYS A 77 2.25 -16.42 1.41
C LYS A 77 1.95 -16.11 2.87
N GLY A 78 2.43 -16.96 3.78
CA GLY A 78 2.27 -16.72 5.23
C GLY A 78 3.15 -15.59 5.79
N SER A 79 4.14 -15.11 5.03
CA SER A 79 5.00 -14.00 5.43
C SER A 79 5.55 -13.22 4.24
N HIS A 80 5.84 -11.94 4.47
CA HIS A 80 6.33 -11.01 3.46
C HIS A 80 7.53 -10.19 3.97
N PRO A 81 8.43 -9.75 3.08
CA PRO A 81 9.57 -8.91 3.47
C PRO A 81 9.14 -7.48 3.80
N GLY A 82 9.98 -6.73 4.51
CA GLY A 82 9.70 -5.34 4.91
C GLY A 82 9.29 -4.39 3.77
N ILE A 83 9.79 -4.62 2.55
CA ILE A 83 9.40 -3.83 1.36
C ILE A 83 7.93 -4.02 0.94
N PHE A 84 7.33 -5.18 1.21
CA PHE A 84 5.89 -5.37 1.05
C PHE A 84 5.15 -4.42 2.00
N TYR A 85 5.54 -4.41 3.27
CA TYR A 85 4.91 -3.54 4.26
C TYR A 85 5.19 -2.05 3.99
N ASN A 86 6.33 -1.69 3.38
CA ASN A 86 6.52 -0.33 2.88
C ASN A 86 5.47 0.06 1.83
N SER A 87 5.01 -0.89 1.01
CA SER A 87 3.91 -0.67 0.05
C SER A 87 2.57 -0.55 0.78
N VAL A 88 2.32 -1.40 1.78
CA VAL A 88 1.13 -1.28 2.65
C VAL A 88 1.09 0.08 3.35
N PHE A 89 2.23 0.60 3.82
CA PHE A 89 2.32 1.94 4.41
C PHE A 89 1.86 3.03 3.42
N LEU A 90 2.35 3.01 2.17
CA LEU A 90 1.89 3.97 1.15
C LEU A 90 0.39 3.87 0.90
N PHE A 91 -0.16 2.65 0.95
CA PHE A 91 -1.60 2.45 0.81
C PHE A 91 -2.39 2.97 2.02
N LEU A 92 -1.87 2.83 3.25
CA LEU A 92 -2.46 3.42 4.45
C LEU A 92 -2.51 4.95 4.37
N GLU A 93 -1.45 5.59 3.87
CA GLU A 93 -1.46 7.05 3.66
C GLU A 93 -2.58 7.45 2.69
N ARG A 94 -2.78 6.67 1.62
CA ARG A 94 -3.87 6.91 0.66
C ARG A 94 -5.25 6.68 1.26
N CYS A 95 -5.42 5.61 2.06
CA CYS A 95 -6.68 5.35 2.77
C CYS A 95 -7.02 6.51 3.72
N LEU A 96 -6.03 7.06 4.43
CA LEU A 96 -6.23 8.21 5.31
C LEU A 96 -6.67 9.46 4.53
N VAL A 97 -6.03 9.75 3.40
CA VAL A 97 -6.37 10.94 2.58
C VAL A 97 -7.75 10.82 1.94
N LEU A 98 -8.14 9.62 1.51
CA LEU A 98 -9.41 9.35 0.86
C LEU A 98 -10.54 9.01 1.84
N GLU A 99 -10.26 9.00 3.14
CA GLU A 99 -11.19 8.59 4.20
C GLU A 99 -11.76 7.16 3.97
N ASP A 100 -10.98 6.28 3.33
CA ASP A 100 -11.32 4.86 3.19
C ASP A 100 -11.00 4.11 4.48
N GLU A 101 -11.93 4.23 5.43
CA GLU A 101 -11.83 3.58 6.72
C GLU A 101 -11.83 2.05 6.63
N SER A 102 -12.56 1.47 5.67
CA SER A 102 -12.70 0.01 5.55
C SER A 102 -11.36 -0.63 5.19
N SER A 103 -10.74 -0.17 4.10
CA SER A 103 -9.44 -0.68 3.66
C SER A 103 -8.35 -0.27 4.64
N GLY A 104 -8.41 0.97 5.15
CA GLY A 104 -7.45 1.50 6.12
C GLY A 104 -7.42 0.71 7.43
N ILE A 105 -8.58 0.30 7.94
CA ILE A 105 -8.66 -0.53 9.16
C ILE A 105 -8.17 -1.94 8.90
N TYR A 106 -8.52 -2.54 7.76
CA TYR A 106 -8.03 -3.87 7.41
C TYR A 106 -6.50 -3.91 7.33
N TRP A 107 -5.91 -3.03 6.50
CA TRP A 107 -4.46 -2.99 6.33
C TRP A 107 -3.73 -2.48 7.56
N GLY A 108 -4.35 -1.61 8.36
CA GLY A 108 -3.78 -1.12 9.60
C GLY A 108 -3.55 -2.22 10.63
N LYS A 109 -4.50 -3.17 10.74
CA LYS A 109 -4.34 -4.37 11.58
C LYS A 109 -3.22 -5.27 11.06
N VAL A 110 -3.26 -5.61 9.76
CA VAL A 110 -2.22 -6.44 9.11
C VAL A 110 -0.84 -5.83 9.32
N PHE A 111 -0.71 -4.51 9.13
CA PHE A 111 0.54 -3.78 9.29
C PHE A 111 1.00 -3.75 10.75
N THR A 112 0.09 -3.59 11.71
CA THR A 112 0.41 -3.58 13.14
C THR A 112 0.98 -4.92 13.61
N GLU A 113 0.44 -6.02 13.09
CA GLU A 113 0.80 -7.40 13.44
C GLU A 113 2.09 -7.85 12.74
N ASN A 114 2.23 -7.55 11.44
CA ASN A 114 3.26 -8.16 10.60
C ASN A 114 4.30 -7.17 10.03
N GLY A 115 4.05 -5.86 10.17
CA GLY A 115 4.81 -4.80 9.52
C GLY A 115 6.07 -4.33 10.24
N THR A 116 6.51 -4.99 11.32
CA THR A 116 7.68 -4.55 12.13
C THR A 116 8.99 -4.47 11.36
N SER A 117 9.10 -5.20 10.25
CA SER A 117 10.25 -5.16 9.32
C SER A 117 10.24 -3.96 8.36
N SER A 118 9.16 -3.17 8.34
CA SER A 118 9.06 -1.94 7.55
C SER A 118 9.93 -0.83 8.15
N VAL A 119 10.64 -0.10 7.29
CA VAL A 119 11.36 1.12 7.69
C VAL A 119 10.42 2.29 8.00
N ARG A 120 9.11 2.10 7.76
CA ARG A 120 8.02 3.05 8.03
C ARG A 120 7.10 2.55 9.14
N TYR A 121 7.54 1.62 9.98
CA TYR A 121 6.67 0.98 10.96
C TYR A 121 6.04 2.00 11.94
N ALA A 122 6.83 2.91 12.48
CA ALA A 122 6.32 3.95 13.39
C ALA A 122 5.34 4.90 12.66
N GLU A 123 5.68 5.35 11.46
CA GLU A 123 4.82 6.21 10.66
C GLU A 123 3.52 5.52 10.24
N GLY A 124 3.57 4.23 9.92
CA GLY A 124 2.40 3.43 9.56
C GLY A 124 1.48 3.16 10.74
N LEU A 125 2.02 2.88 11.93
CA LEU A 125 1.22 2.81 13.15
C LEU A 125 0.54 4.14 13.45
N TYR A 126 1.25 5.27 13.31
CA TYR A 126 0.65 6.59 13.50
C TYR A 126 -0.45 6.88 12.47
N THR A 127 -0.22 6.53 11.20
CA THR A 127 -1.22 6.66 10.12
C THR A 127 -2.46 5.83 10.43
N TYR A 128 -2.28 4.59 10.89
CA TYR A 128 -3.39 3.75 11.31
C TYR A 128 -4.15 4.32 12.51
N ALA A 129 -3.45 4.90 13.50
CA ALA A 129 -4.10 5.59 14.61
C ALA A 129 -4.96 6.78 14.13
N CYS A 130 -4.52 7.53 13.12
CA CYS A 130 -5.32 8.59 12.51
C CYS A 130 -6.57 8.05 11.80
N ILE A 131 -6.46 6.92 11.08
CA ILE A 131 -7.61 6.27 10.42
C ILE A 131 -8.63 5.81 11.46
N LEU A 132 -8.17 5.15 12.53
CA LEU A 132 -9.03 4.73 13.64
C LEU A 132 -9.71 5.92 14.33
N TYR A 133 -9.02 7.05 14.44
CA TYR A 133 -9.59 8.28 14.99
C TYR A 133 -10.72 8.83 14.12
N GLY A 134 -10.51 8.88 12.79
CA GLY A 134 -11.55 9.26 11.82
C GLY A 134 -12.80 8.38 11.96
N ALA A 135 -12.59 7.07 12.08
CA ALA A 135 -13.64 6.07 12.28
C ALA A 135 -14.28 6.05 13.68
N GLY A 136 -13.91 6.97 14.58
CA GLY A 136 -14.44 7.03 15.95
C GLY A 136 -14.03 5.87 16.86
N LYS A 137 -13.02 5.07 16.48
CA LYS A 137 -12.54 3.89 17.22
C LYS A 137 -11.53 4.27 18.30
N PHE A 138 -11.94 5.15 19.21
CA PHE A 138 -11.06 5.77 20.20
C PHE A 138 -10.33 4.79 21.14
N PRO A 139 -10.95 3.69 21.63
CA PRO A 139 -10.22 2.70 22.43
C PRO A 139 -9.03 2.09 21.68
N GLU A 140 -9.20 1.76 20.40
CA GLU A 140 -8.15 1.22 19.54
C GLU A 140 -7.07 2.25 19.23
N VAL A 141 -7.45 3.53 19.03
CA VAL A 141 -6.47 4.63 18.89
C VAL A 141 -5.53 4.66 20.11
N ARG A 142 -6.08 4.58 21.34
CA ARG A 142 -5.28 4.60 22.57
C ARG A 142 -4.31 3.41 22.63
N GLN A 143 -4.75 2.20 22.22
CA GLN A 143 -3.89 1.02 22.18
C GLN A 143 -2.71 1.20 21.21
N ILE A 144 -2.96 1.73 20.01
CA ILE A 144 -1.89 1.99 19.03
C ILE A 144 -0.93 3.07 19.52
N LEU A 145 -1.42 4.12 20.17
CA LEU A 145 -0.58 5.19 20.72
C LEU A 145 0.32 4.72 21.87
N ILE A 146 -0.16 3.82 22.72
CA ILE A 146 0.67 3.16 23.74
C ILE A 146 1.80 2.38 23.07
N LYS A 147 1.47 1.53 22.09
CA LYS A 147 2.47 0.76 21.33
C LYS A 147 3.50 1.65 20.65
N LEU A 148 3.07 2.78 20.07
CA LEU A 148 3.96 3.75 19.43
C LEU A 148 5.00 4.33 20.39
N ARG A 149 4.63 4.63 21.64
CA ARG A 149 5.54 5.22 22.63
C ARG A 149 6.65 4.27 23.06
N GLU A 150 6.46 2.97 22.92
CA GLU A 150 7.48 1.96 23.21
C GLU A 150 8.55 1.87 22.11
N LEU A 151 8.30 2.45 20.93
CA LEU A 151 9.21 2.41 19.80
C LEU A 151 10.20 3.58 19.84
N LYS A 152 11.50 3.27 19.90
CA LYS A 152 12.57 4.28 19.73
C LYS A 152 12.46 5.05 18.40
N SER A 153 12.00 4.40 17.33
CA SER A 153 11.80 5.04 16.03
C SER A 153 10.68 6.09 16.03
N ALA A 154 9.80 6.09 17.04
CA ALA A 154 8.70 7.05 17.15
C ALA A 154 9.08 8.37 17.82
N GLU A 155 10.34 8.57 18.25
CA GLU A 155 10.81 9.83 18.86
C GLU A 155 10.51 11.05 17.98
N LYS A 156 10.67 10.92 16.66
CA LYS A 156 10.37 11.97 15.68
C LYS A 156 8.87 12.29 15.56
N LEU A 157 8.01 11.41 16.06
CA LEU A 157 6.54 11.54 16.04
C LEU A 157 5.98 12.03 17.38
N ALA A 158 6.80 12.24 18.42
CA ALA A 158 6.34 12.54 19.78
C ALA A 158 5.31 13.68 19.85
N LYS A 159 5.55 14.80 19.13
CA LYS A 159 4.59 15.91 19.07
C LYS A 159 3.26 15.53 18.41
N LYS A 160 3.33 14.76 17.31
CA LYS A 160 2.16 14.30 16.56
C LYS A 160 1.31 13.31 17.38
N ILE A 161 1.98 12.40 18.09
CA ILE A 161 1.38 11.46 19.05
C ILE A 161 0.63 12.24 20.14
N ARG A 162 1.29 13.22 20.77
CA ARG A 162 0.66 14.02 21.83
C ARG A 162 -0.57 14.80 21.37
N ILE A 163 -0.54 15.34 20.15
CA ILE A 163 -1.70 16.04 19.57
C ILE A 163 -2.89 15.09 19.38
N LEU A 164 -2.64 13.87 18.87
CA LEU A 164 -3.71 12.90 18.65
C LEU A 164 -4.31 12.42 19.97
N GLU A 165 -3.50 12.23 21.02
CA GLU A 165 -3.99 11.87 22.37
C GLU A 165 -4.95 12.90 22.94
N LEU A 166 -4.55 14.19 22.92
CA LEU A 166 -5.40 15.29 23.38
C LEU A 166 -6.71 15.36 22.57
N SER A 167 -6.63 15.05 21.27
CA SER A 167 -7.79 15.03 20.38
C SER A 167 -8.75 13.87 20.70
N VAL A 168 -8.23 12.74 21.17
CA VAL A 168 -9.03 11.59 21.66
C VAL A 168 -9.66 11.93 23.00
N GLU A 169 -8.89 12.47 23.96
CA GLU A 169 -9.39 12.90 25.28
C GLU A 169 -10.62 13.81 25.14
N LYS A 170 -10.51 14.87 24.32
CA LYS A 170 -11.60 15.81 24.06
C LYS A 170 -12.87 15.18 23.45
N LYS A 171 -12.76 14.06 22.74
CA LYS A 171 -13.89 13.38 22.09
C LYS A 171 -14.57 12.35 23.00
N THR A 172 -13.93 11.98 24.10
CA THR A 172 -14.40 10.96 25.04
C THR A 172 -14.82 11.54 26.41
N GLU A 173 -14.63 12.84 26.61
CA GLU A 173 -15.26 13.65 27.65
C GLU A 173 -16.67 14.06 27.25
#